data_AF-A0ABD7GNV9-F1
#
_entry.id   AF-A0ABD7GNV9-F1
#
_cell.length_a   1.000
_cell.length_b   1.000
_cell.length_c   1.000
_cell.angle_alpha   90.00
_cell.angle_beta   90.00
_cell.angle_gamma   90.00
#
_symmetry.space_group_name_H-M   'P 1'
#
loop_
_entity.id
_entity.type
_entity.pdbx_description
1 polymer ?
#
loop_
_entity_poly.entity_id
_entity_poly.type
_entity_poly.pdbx_seq_one_letter_code
_entity_poly.pdbx_strand_id
1 'polypeptide(L)' 'RQEGQTLSFVVNRVNVYELKSWLREINQTTGVRLQKINLTPVDHLSDVKVQVQLTWAKNA' A
#
# COMPACT_ATOMS: atom_id res chain seq x y z
N ARG A 1 6.97 -1.90 24.04
CA ARG A 1 6.91 -2.09 22.58
C ARG A 1 5.81 -1.16 22.10
N GLN A 2 6.13 -0.02 21.46
CA GLN A 2 5.11 0.93 21.01
C GLN A 2 4.28 0.26 19.90
N GLU A 3 3.00 0.00 20.14
CA GLU A 3 2.09 -0.55 19.13
C GLU A 3 1.69 0.57 18.16
N GLY A 4 2.26 0.55 16.95
CA GLY A 4 1.86 1.46 15.88
C GLY A 4 0.43 1.19 15.40
N GLN A 5 -0.22 2.18 14.80
CA GLN A 5 -1.48 1.96 14.08
C GLN A 5 -1.19 1.20 12.79
N THR A 6 -2.14 0.36 12.37
CA THR A 6 -2.05 -0.43 11.14
C THR A 6 -3.34 -0.22 10.34
N LEU A 7 -3.21 -0.02 9.03
CA LEU A 7 -4.32 0.01 8.08
C LEU A 7 -4.11 -1.03 7.00
N SER A 8 -5.08 -1.91 6.82
CA SER A 8 -5.11 -2.89 5.76
C SER A 8 -6.28 -2.61 4.82
N PHE A 9 -6.02 -2.56 3.52
CA PHE A 9 -7.06 -2.33 2.52
C PHE A 9 -6.77 -3.08 1.22
N VAL A 10 -7.81 -3.20 0.39
CA VAL A 10 -7.77 -3.89 -0.89
C VAL A 10 -8.28 -2.97 -1.98
N VAL A 11 -7.54 -2.85 -3.07
CA VAL A 11 -7.99 -2.19 -4.30
C VAL A 11 -8.18 -3.27 -5.34
N ASN A 12 -9.43 -3.47 -5.77
CA ASN A 12 -9.81 -4.59 -6.64
C ASN A 12 -9.16 -4.53 -8.02
N ARG A 13 -8.90 -3.33 -8.53
CA ARG A 13 -8.26 -3.10 -9.81
C ARG A 13 -7.56 -1.76 -9.80
N VAL A 14 -6.26 -1.77 -10.05
CA VAL A 14 -5.44 -0.57 -10.23
C VAL A 14 -4.41 -0.83 -11.32
N ASN A 15 -4.15 0.18 -12.12
CA ASN A 15 -3.07 0.11 -13.09
C ASN A 15 -1.70 0.09 -12.38
N VAL A 16 -0.77 -0.75 -12.85
CA VAL A 16 0.54 -0.94 -12.23
C VAL A 16 1.40 0.33 -12.23
N TYR A 17 1.22 1.22 -13.20
CA TYR A 17 1.95 2.49 -13.25
C TYR A 17 1.45 3.46 -12.18
N GLU A 18 0.13 3.55 -12.00
CA GLU A 18 -0.50 4.33 -10.92
C GLU A 18 -0.07 3.80 -9.55
N LEU A 19 -0.10 2.47 -9.38
CA LEU A 19 0.36 1.84 -8.14
C LEU A 19 1.83 2.15 -7.85
N LYS A 20 2.70 2.11 -8.86
CA LYS A 20 4.12 2.44 -8.72
C LYS A 20 4.33 3.91 -8.31
N SER A 21 3.55 4.83 -8.87
CA SER A 21 3.58 6.24 -8.49
C SER A 21 3.15 6.44 -7.04
N TRP A 22 2.03 5.83 -6.65
CA TRP A 22 1.54 5.89 -5.27
C TRP A 22 2.52 5.29 -4.26
N LEU A 23 3.16 4.15 -4.58
CA LEU A 23 4.19 3.55 -3.72
C LEU A 23 5.39 4.49 -3.52
N ARG A 24 5.74 5.29 -4.52
CA ARG A 24 6.79 6.31 -4.40
C ARG A 24 6.38 7.41 -3.42
N GLU A 25 5.12 7.86 -3.47
CA GLU A 25 4.58 8.85 -2.53
C GLU A 25 4.57 8.31 -1.09
N ILE A 26 4.16 7.06 -0.89
CA ILE A 26 4.23 6.41 0.43
C ILE A 26 5.66 6.37 0.95
N ASN A 27 6.64 6.03 0.11
CA ASN A 27 8.05 6.03 0.50
C ASN A 27 8.59 7.42 0.87
N GLN A 28 7.96 8.50 0.39
CA GLN A 28 8.30 9.88 0.72
C GLN A 28 7.52 10.42 1.92
N THR A 29 6.46 9.73 2.36
CA THR A 29 5.59 10.16 3.44
C THR A 29 6.23 9.84 4.80
N THR A 30 6.55 10.87 5.57
CA THR A 30 7.20 10.70 6.88
C THR A 30 6.25 10.02 7.88
N GLY A 31 6.75 9.01 8.59
CA GLY A 31 6.02 8.33 9.65
C GLY A 31 5.08 7.21 9.18
N VAL A 32 4.84 7.08 7.86
CA VAL A 32 4.09 5.96 7.27
C VAL A 32 5.07 4.95 6.69
N ARG A 33 4.79 3.66 6.88
CA ARG A 33 5.59 2.56 6.33
C ARG A 33 4.70 1.53 5.67
N LEU A 34 5.08 1.11 4.48
CA LEU A 34 4.52 -0.09 3.85
C LEU A 34 4.98 -1.33 4.62
N GLN A 35 4.05 -2.05 5.22
CA GLN A 35 4.34 -3.27 5.97
C GLN A 35 4.20 -4.52 5.10
N LYS A 36 3.17 -4.57 4.25
CA LYS A 36 2.93 -5.70 3.35
C LYS A 36 2.22 -5.23 2.09
N ILE A 37 2.55 -5.85 0.96
CA ILE A 37 1.83 -5.70 -0.30
C ILE A 37 1.70 -7.06 -0.97
N ASN A 38 0.49 -7.41 -1.41
CA ASN A 38 0.23 -8.56 -2.26
C ASN A 38 -0.36 -8.08 -3.58
N LEU A 39 0.15 -8.60 -4.69
CA LEU A 39 -0.34 -8.29 -6.03
C LEU A 39 -0.92 -9.56 -6.64
N THR A 40 -2.12 -9.44 -7.21
CA THR A 40 -2.75 -10.51 -7.98
C THR A 40 -3.03 -9.95 -9.37
N PRO A 41 -2.52 -10.56 -10.45
CA PRO A 41 -2.89 -10.19 -11.80
C PRO A 41 -4.41 -10.22 -11.96
N VAL A 42 -4.96 -9.26 -12.70
CA VAL A 42 -6.35 -9.31 -13.15
C VAL A 42 -6.37 -9.37 -14.67
N ASP A 43 -7.49 -9.83 -15.25
CA ASP A 43 -7.67 -9.74 -16.69
C ASP A 43 -7.57 -8.26 -17.08
N HIS A 44 -6.89 -7.98 -18.20
CA HIS A 44 -6.34 -6.70 -18.69
C HIS A 44 -4.83 -6.50 -18.46
N LEU A 45 -4.13 -6.22 -19.56
CA LEU A 45 -2.71 -5.86 -19.56
C LEU A 45 -2.49 -4.67 -18.60
N SER A 46 -1.50 -4.81 -17.72
CA SER A 46 -1.03 -3.79 -16.77
C SER A 46 -1.92 -3.49 -15.56
N ASP A 47 -3.02 -4.20 -15.33
CA ASP A 47 -3.84 -4.02 -14.13
C ASP A 47 -3.59 -5.13 -13.09
N VAL A 48 -3.69 -4.77 -11.82
CA VAL A 48 -3.56 -5.69 -10.68
C VAL A 48 -4.64 -5.43 -9.63
N LYS A 49 -5.06 -6.48 -8.93
CA LYS A 49 -5.65 -6.36 -7.61
C LYS A 49 -4.52 -6.25 -6.60
N VAL A 50 -4.61 -5.27 -5.70
CA VAL A 50 -3.59 -5.06 -4.66
C VAL A 50 -4.21 -5.14 -3.28
N GLN A 51 -3.52 -5.83 -2.37
CA GLN A 51 -3.79 -5.78 -0.93
C GLN A 51 -2.60 -5.09 -0.27
N VAL A 52 -2.87 -4.06 0.52
CA VAL A 52 -1.84 -3.25 1.16
C VAL A 52 -2.05 -3.25 2.67
N GLN A 53 -0.95 -3.30 3.41
CA GLN A 53 -0.89 -3.03 4.83
C GLN A 53 0.13 -1.92 5.09
N LEU A 54 -0.33 -0.83 5.70
CA LEU A 54 0.48 0.31 6.14
C LEU A 54 0.55 0.34 7.66
N THR A 55 1.61 0.92 8.20
CA THR A 55 1.74 1.22 9.62
C THR A 55 2.32 2.61 9.85
N TRP A 56 1.92 3.25 10.95
CA TRP A 56 2.49 4.51 11.42
C TRP A 56 2.47 4.57 12.95
N ALA A 57 3.24 5.48 13.53
CA ALA A 57 3.25 5.68 14.98
C ALA A 57 1.88 6.20 15.45
N LYS A 58 1.36 5.68 16.57
CA LYS A 58 0.29 6.41 17.29
C LYS A 58 0.88 7.75 17.70
N ASN A 59 0.23 8.85 17.32
CA ASN A 59 0.45 10.11 18.02
C ASN A 59 0.08 9.83 19.48
N ALA A 60 1.06 10.00 20.38
CA ALA A 60 0.88 9.81 21.82
C ALA A 60 -0.15 10.80 22.36
#